data_AF-A0A0E9LXD7-F1
#
_entry.id   AF-A0A0E9LXD7-F1
#
_cell.length_a   1.000
_cell.length_b   1.000
_cell.length_c   1.000
_cell.angle_alpha   90.00
_cell.angle_beta   90.00
_cell.angle_gamma   90.00
#
_symmetry.space_group_name_H-M   'P 1'
#
loop_
_entity.id
_entity.type
_entity.pdbx_description
1 polymer ?
#
loop_
_entity_poly.entity_id
_entity_poly.type
_entity_poly.pdbx_seq_one_letter_code
_entity_poly.pdbx_strand_id
1 'polypeptide(L)'
;MRIVRILLVVVFPILLFQNAHSTPSTAIYEFRGVWVATVTNIDWPSKPGLSVGALKKEALDIITTHHAMGMNAIILQVRPAGDAIYPTALAPWSKYLTGEQGKPLDGSFDLLKFWIEECHKRDMELHAWINPFRASLHSDDPLHISHPALIHPNWTVVHNKRLYYNPALPEVRQHIIQVITDLVSRYDIDGLHMDDYFYPYPANGEAFNDTATYINQLDYEAPLSIHDWRRNNIDLFIEEANRVIHRVKPWVKFGISLLGYGAT
;
A
#
# COMPACT_ATOMS: atom_id res chain seq x y z
N MET A 1 38.74 59.40 62.10
CA MET A 1 37.82 58.36 61.59
C MET A 1 37.25 58.80 60.25
N ARG A 2 37.73 58.22 59.14
CA ARG A 2 37.09 58.34 57.82
C ARG A 2 37.02 56.93 57.24
N ILE A 3 35.80 56.41 57.11
CA ILE A 3 35.50 55.08 56.58
C ILE A 3 35.49 55.21 55.06
N VAL A 4 36.46 54.60 54.38
CA VAL A 4 36.46 54.43 52.92
C VAL A 4 35.67 53.16 52.61
N ARG A 5 34.50 53.29 51.99
CA ARG A 5 33.73 52.15 51.46
C ARG A 5 34.25 51.84 50.06
N ILE A 6 34.94 50.71 49.91
CA ILE A 6 35.30 50.14 48.60
C ILE A 6 34.08 49.37 48.09
N LEU A 7 33.47 49.83 47.01
CA LEU A 7 32.41 49.12 46.31
C LEU A 7 33.06 48.06 45.41
N LEU A 8 32.87 46.79 45.73
CA LEU A 8 33.35 45.66 44.94
C LEU A 8 32.27 45.32 43.90
N VAL A 9 32.48 45.71 42.64
CA VAL A 9 31.58 45.36 41.53
C VAL A 9 31.97 43.96 41.05
N VAL A 10 31.17 42.96 41.41
CA VAL A 10 31.30 41.60 40.89
C VAL A 10 30.57 41.54 39.54
N VAL A 11 31.33 41.47 38.44
CA VAL A 11 30.78 41.26 37.10
C VAL A 11 30.60 39.76 36.90
N PHE A 12 29.37 39.27 36.97
CA PHE A 12 29.02 37.91 36.56
C PHE A 12 28.98 37.84 35.02
N PRO A 13 29.72 36.96 34.35
CA PRO A 13 29.60 36.78 32.92
C PRO A 13 28.25 36.10 32.65
N ILE A 14 27.35 36.81 31.98
CA ILE A 14 26.11 36.24 31.45
C ILE A 14 26.52 35.37 30.26
N LEU A 15 26.62 34.06 30.49
CA LEU A 15 26.72 33.07 29.42
C LEU A 15 25.38 33.05 28.67
N LEU A 16 25.34 33.76 27.54
CA LEU A 16 24.26 33.65 26.56
C LEU A 16 24.32 32.24 25.96
N PHE A 17 23.56 31.31 26.51
CA PHE A 17 23.22 30.08 25.80
C PHE A 17 22.37 30.47 24.60
N GLN A 18 23.00 30.59 23.43
CA GLN A 18 22.28 30.56 22.17
C GLN A 18 21.67 29.17 22.04
N ASN A 19 20.39 29.04 22.39
CA ASN A 19 19.57 27.95 21.92
C ASN A 19 19.51 28.06 20.39
N ALA A 20 20.44 27.40 19.71
CA ALA A 20 20.28 27.10 18.29
C ALA A 20 19.04 26.21 18.17
N HIS A 21 17.88 26.83 18.02
CA HIS A 21 16.72 26.15 17.46
C HIS A 21 17.09 25.84 16.02
N SER A 22 17.68 24.67 15.81
CA SER A 22 17.68 24.05 14.49
C SER A 22 16.22 23.83 14.14
N THR A 23 15.62 24.76 13.41
CA THR A 23 14.40 24.50 12.65
C THR A 23 14.66 23.22 11.88
N PRO A 24 13.86 22.14 12.07
CA PRO A 24 13.99 20.95 11.26
C PRO A 24 13.88 21.42 9.82
N SER A 25 14.95 21.28 9.05
CA SER A 25 14.87 21.45 7.61
C SER A 25 13.90 20.38 7.13
N THR A 26 12.66 20.77 6.80
CA THR A 26 11.77 19.97 5.97
C THR A 26 12.32 20.02 4.56
N ALA A 27 13.52 19.45 4.37
CA ALA A 27 14.08 19.27 3.05
C ALA A 27 13.09 18.38 2.30
N ILE A 28 12.42 18.94 1.31
CA ILE A 28 11.63 18.17 0.36
C ILE A 28 12.65 17.43 -0.49
N TYR A 29 12.90 16.17 -0.15
CA TYR A 29 13.74 15.31 -0.97
C TYR A 29 12.96 14.89 -2.22
N GLU A 30 13.63 14.93 -3.36
CA GLU A 30 13.11 14.39 -4.60
C GLU A 30 12.74 12.91 -4.40
N PHE A 31 11.49 12.53 -4.67
CA PHE A 31 11.05 11.14 -4.62
C PHE A 31 11.50 10.41 -5.90
N ARG A 32 12.30 9.37 -5.74
CA ARG A 32 12.84 8.52 -6.83
C ARG A 32 12.50 7.07 -6.52
N GLY A 33 11.23 6.75 -6.75
CA GLY A 33 10.67 5.42 -6.51
C GLY A 33 10.77 4.52 -7.74
N VAL A 34 10.89 3.21 -7.49
CA VAL A 34 10.75 2.16 -8.50
C VAL A 34 9.62 1.21 -8.13
N TRP A 35 8.76 0.88 -9.08
CA TRP A 35 7.75 -0.17 -8.91
C TRP A 35 8.39 -1.54 -9.07
N VAL A 36 8.01 -2.46 -8.18
CA VAL A 36 8.39 -3.87 -8.26
C VAL A 36 7.09 -4.69 -8.24
N ALA A 37 6.64 -5.07 -9.43
CA ALA A 37 5.42 -5.82 -9.64
C ALA A 37 5.64 -7.33 -9.40
N THR A 38 4.69 -7.91 -8.66
CA THR A 38 4.68 -9.34 -8.33
C THR A 38 3.65 -10.11 -9.14
N VAL A 39 2.60 -9.43 -9.60
CA VAL A 39 1.61 -9.98 -10.52
C VAL A 39 2.32 -10.53 -11.75
N THR A 40 2.00 -11.77 -12.10
CA THR A 40 2.57 -12.49 -13.25
C THR A 40 4.10 -12.55 -13.26
N ASN A 41 4.75 -12.35 -12.10
CA ASN A 41 6.21 -12.40 -11.98
C ASN A 41 6.92 -11.39 -12.90
N ILE A 42 6.33 -10.20 -13.11
CA ILE A 42 6.88 -9.17 -14.02
C ILE A 42 8.29 -8.74 -13.59
N ASP A 43 8.44 -8.33 -12.33
CA ASP A 43 9.73 -7.87 -11.80
C ASP A 43 10.29 -8.85 -10.77
N TRP A 44 9.44 -9.33 -9.85
CA TRP A 44 9.88 -10.26 -8.80
C TRP A 44 8.75 -11.14 -8.26
N PRO A 45 9.01 -12.41 -7.89
CA PRO A 45 10.24 -13.13 -8.20
C PRO A 45 10.30 -13.48 -9.68
N SER A 46 11.48 -13.85 -10.20
CA SER A 46 11.68 -14.15 -11.62
C SER A 46 10.80 -15.30 -12.15
N LYS A 47 10.37 -16.18 -11.24
CA LYS A 47 9.39 -17.25 -11.48
C LYS A 47 8.84 -17.76 -10.14
N PRO A 48 7.69 -18.46 -10.14
CA PRO A 48 7.21 -19.15 -8.95
C PRO A 48 8.10 -20.35 -8.58
N GLY A 49 8.03 -20.76 -7.31
CA GLY A 49 8.65 -21.99 -6.80
C GLY A 49 10.14 -21.86 -6.47
N LEU A 50 10.66 -20.64 -6.38
CA LEU A 50 12.03 -20.39 -5.91
C LEU A 50 12.18 -20.71 -4.43
N SER A 51 13.38 -21.12 -4.03
CA SER A 51 13.71 -21.27 -2.61
C SER A 51 13.71 -19.92 -1.90
N VAL A 52 13.47 -19.90 -0.59
CA VAL A 52 13.53 -18.66 0.21
C VAL A 52 14.88 -17.94 0.03
N GLY A 53 15.98 -18.69 -0.08
CA GLY A 53 17.31 -18.12 -0.36
C GLY A 53 17.38 -17.41 -1.71
N ALA A 54 16.79 -17.99 -2.77
CA ALA A 54 16.74 -17.37 -4.08
C ALA A 54 15.81 -16.13 -4.11
N LEU A 55 14.63 -16.21 -3.47
CA LEU A 55 13.72 -15.07 -3.33
C LEU A 55 14.39 -13.86 -2.66
N LYS A 56 15.11 -14.12 -1.55
CA LYS A 56 15.88 -13.10 -0.83
C LYS A 56 17.02 -12.54 -1.67
N LYS A 57 17.73 -13.40 -2.41
CA LYS A 57 18.82 -12.96 -3.28
C LYS A 57 18.30 -12.03 -4.38
N GLU A 58 17.23 -12.41 -5.09
CA GLU A 58 16.64 -11.57 -6.14
C GLU A 58 16.13 -10.24 -5.58
N ALA A 59 15.47 -10.27 -4.42
CA ALA A 59 15.03 -9.04 -3.74
C ALA A 59 16.23 -8.12 -3.42
N LEU A 60 17.31 -8.69 -2.87
CA LEU A 60 18.52 -7.93 -2.55
C LEU A 60 19.20 -7.36 -3.80
N ASP A 61 19.26 -8.14 -4.88
CA ASP A 61 19.82 -7.69 -6.17
C ASP A 61 19.01 -6.50 -6.71
N ILE A 62 17.68 -6.53 -6.64
CA ILE A 62 16.80 -5.41 -7.03
C ILE A 62 17.08 -4.18 -6.16
N ILE A 63 17.04 -4.32 -4.83
CA ILE A 63 17.25 -3.20 -3.90
C ILE A 63 18.62 -2.56 -4.14
N THR A 64 19.67 -3.37 -4.18
CA THR A 64 21.06 -2.88 -4.33
C THR A 64 21.30 -2.22 -5.68
N THR A 65 20.72 -2.75 -6.75
CA THR A 65 20.81 -2.15 -8.09
C THR A 65 20.16 -0.78 -8.12
N HIS A 66 18.93 -0.65 -7.61
CA HIS A 66 18.20 0.62 -7.64
C HIS A 66 18.80 1.66 -6.69
N HIS A 67 19.30 1.22 -5.52
CA HIS A 67 20.09 2.08 -4.64
C HIS A 67 21.33 2.64 -5.37
N ALA A 68 22.09 1.79 -6.09
CA ALA A 68 23.26 2.22 -6.85
C ALA A 68 22.91 3.18 -8.01
N MET A 69 21.68 3.13 -8.52
CA MET A 69 21.13 4.07 -9.51
C MET A 69 20.59 5.36 -8.87
N GLY A 70 20.68 5.51 -7.54
CA GLY A 70 20.23 6.69 -6.81
C GLY A 70 18.74 6.69 -6.46
N MET A 71 17.99 5.61 -6.71
CA MET A 71 16.61 5.50 -6.23
C MET A 71 16.58 5.51 -4.70
N ASN A 72 15.54 6.08 -4.12
CA ASN A 72 15.38 6.19 -2.67
C ASN A 72 14.09 5.54 -2.14
N ALA A 73 13.30 4.91 -3.01
CA ALA A 73 12.12 4.16 -2.58
C ALA A 73 11.86 2.92 -3.45
N ILE A 74 11.44 1.83 -2.82
CA ILE A 74 10.86 0.66 -3.49
C ILE A 74 9.35 0.69 -3.28
N ILE A 75 8.58 0.63 -4.38
CA ILE A 75 7.12 0.47 -4.37
C ILE A 75 6.81 -1.00 -4.69
N LEU A 76 6.76 -1.84 -3.67
CA LEU A 76 6.64 -3.30 -3.80
C LEU A 76 5.18 -3.75 -3.84
N GLN A 77 4.78 -4.50 -4.86
CA GLN A 77 3.43 -5.06 -4.92
C GLN A 77 3.23 -6.19 -3.92
N VAL A 78 2.64 -5.90 -2.76
CA VAL A 78 2.43 -6.88 -1.69
C VAL A 78 1.11 -7.65 -1.82
N ARG A 79 0.14 -7.10 -2.55
CA ARG A 79 -1.17 -7.68 -2.84
C ARG A 79 -1.50 -7.53 -4.33
N PRO A 80 -1.18 -8.52 -5.18
CA PRO A 80 -1.39 -8.41 -6.62
C PRO A 80 -2.82 -8.75 -7.09
N ALA A 81 -3.47 -9.78 -6.54
CA ALA A 81 -4.79 -10.23 -6.98
C ALA A 81 -5.52 -11.06 -5.92
N GLY A 82 -6.16 -10.42 -4.94
CA GLY A 82 -6.92 -11.11 -3.88
C GLY A 82 -6.06 -11.86 -2.84
N ASP A 83 -4.76 -11.96 -3.08
CA ASP A 83 -3.76 -12.70 -2.33
C ASP A 83 -2.70 -11.77 -1.68
N ALA A 84 -1.72 -12.36 -0.98
CA ALA A 84 -0.66 -11.63 -0.30
C ALA A 84 0.71 -12.33 -0.43
N ILE A 85 1.79 -11.56 -0.56
CA ILE A 85 3.17 -12.09 -0.50
C ILE A 85 3.74 -12.15 0.92
N TYR A 86 2.90 -11.85 1.91
CA TYR A 86 3.25 -11.74 3.33
C TYR A 86 2.24 -12.52 4.17
N PRO A 87 2.62 -12.98 5.39
CA PRO A 87 1.71 -13.73 6.24
C PRO A 87 0.57 -12.83 6.72
N THR A 88 -0.68 -13.23 6.44
CA THR A 88 -1.90 -12.57 6.94
C THR A 88 -3.05 -13.57 6.99
N ALA A 89 -4.03 -13.34 7.86
CA ALA A 89 -5.27 -14.12 7.91
C ALA A 89 -6.35 -13.59 6.96
N LEU A 90 -6.12 -12.43 6.33
CA LEU A 90 -7.11 -11.73 5.50
C LEU A 90 -7.07 -12.14 4.03
N ALA A 91 -6.03 -12.86 3.60
CA ALA A 91 -5.84 -13.30 2.23
C ALA A 91 -4.98 -14.57 2.19
N PRO A 92 -5.14 -15.44 1.18
CA PRO A 92 -4.24 -16.55 0.98
C PRO A 92 -2.87 -16.07 0.47
N TRP A 93 -1.85 -16.91 0.65
CA TRP A 93 -0.54 -16.70 0.04
C TRP A 93 -0.62 -16.58 -1.49
N SER A 94 0.20 -15.70 -2.05
CA SER A 94 0.19 -15.43 -3.48
C SER A 94 0.76 -16.59 -4.29
N LYS A 95 0.03 -16.95 -5.37
CA LYS A 95 0.49 -17.97 -6.32
C LYS A 95 1.78 -17.57 -7.03
N TYR A 96 2.10 -16.28 -7.10
CA TYR A 96 3.33 -15.79 -7.76
C TYR A 96 4.62 -16.15 -6.98
N LEU A 97 4.49 -16.56 -5.71
CA LEU A 97 5.62 -17.06 -4.92
C LEU A 97 5.90 -18.55 -5.15
N THR A 98 4.87 -19.40 -5.12
CA THR A 98 5.03 -20.86 -5.05
C THR A 98 4.46 -21.60 -6.26
N GLY A 99 3.66 -20.93 -7.09
CA GLY A 99 2.88 -21.52 -8.18
C GLY A 99 1.47 -21.94 -7.75
N GLU A 100 1.17 -21.91 -6.45
CA GLU A 100 -0.09 -22.38 -5.87
C GLU A 100 -0.62 -21.38 -4.83
N GLN A 101 -1.84 -20.89 -5.02
CA GLN A 101 -2.43 -19.92 -4.09
C GLN A 101 -2.71 -20.58 -2.73
N GLY A 102 -2.42 -19.86 -1.64
CA GLY A 102 -2.61 -20.35 -0.27
C GLY A 102 -1.46 -21.19 0.26
N LYS A 103 -0.51 -21.61 -0.60
CA LYS A 103 0.67 -22.35 -0.15
C LYS A 103 1.71 -21.41 0.47
N PRO A 104 2.03 -21.55 1.77
CA PRO A 104 3.06 -20.75 2.41
C PRO A 104 4.45 -21.08 1.89
N LEU A 105 5.39 -20.17 2.11
CA LEU A 105 6.82 -20.44 1.89
C LEU A 105 7.37 -21.39 2.96
N ASP A 106 8.38 -22.16 2.58
CA ASP A 106 9.11 -23.02 3.51
C ASP A 106 9.62 -22.22 4.72
N GLY A 107 9.39 -22.76 5.92
CA GLY A 107 9.77 -22.10 7.18
C GLY A 107 8.90 -20.90 7.56
N SER A 108 7.78 -20.64 6.87
CA SER A 108 6.88 -19.50 7.13
C SER A 108 7.60 -18.14 7.15
N PHE A 109 8.59 -17.99 6.26
CA PHE A 109 9.41 -16.78 6.19
C PHE A 109 8.58 -15.56 5.74
N ASP A 110 8.77 -14.44 6.43
CA ASP A 110 8.10 -13.18 6.12
C ASP A 110 8.94 -12.36 5.13
N LEU A 111 8.61 -12.46 3.84
CA LEU A 111 9.34 -11.75 2.79
C LEU A 111 9.14 -10.24 2.87
N LEU A 112 7.96 -9.75 3.24
CA LEU A 112 7.73 -8.31 3.35
C LEU A 112 8.62 -7.69 4.43
N LYS A 113 8.74 -8.36 5.58
CA LYS A 113 9.67 -7.92 6.63
C LYS A 113 11.12 -7.87 6.12
N PHE A 114 11.57 -8.88 5.38
CA PHE A 114 12.92 -8.88 4.79
C PHE A 114 13.13 -7.71 3.80
N TRP A 115 12.16 -7.47 2.93
CA TRP A 115 12.21 -6.35 1.98
C TRP A 115 12.35 -4.99 2.70
N ILE A 116 11.56 -4.77 3.75
CA ILE A 116 11.61 -3.55 4.57
C ILE A 116 12.99 -3.39 5.20
N GLU A 117 13.46 -4.42 5.92
CA GLU A 117 14.75 -4.37 6.61
C GLU A 117 15.92 -4.12 5.66
N GLU A 118 15.91 -4.70 4.45
CA GLU A 118 16.98 -4.48 3.47
C GLU A 118 16.91 -3.11 2.78
N CYS A 119 15.72 -2.53 2.60
CA CYS A 119 15.58 -1.15 2.12
C CYS A 119 16.08 -0.16 3.18
N HIS A 120 15.64 -0.31 4.43
CA HIS A 120 16.01 0.57 5.53
C HIS A 120 17.52 0.56 5.84
N LYS A 121 18.20 -0.59 5.70
CA LYS A 121 19.68 -0.68 5.81
C LYS A 121 20.44 0.18 4.78
N ARG A 122 19.74 0.66 3.75
CA ARG A 122 20.30 1.43 2.62
C ARG A 122 19.64 2.80 2.51
N ASP A 123 19.01 3.27 3.58
CA ASP A 123 18.29 4.55 3.62
C ASP A 123 17.26 4.69 2.48
N MET A 124 16.66 3.56 2.06
CA MET A 124 15.57 3.52 1.09
C MET A 124 14.24 3.28 1.81
N GLU A 125 13.22 4.03 1.40
CA GLU A 125 11.85 3.80 1.82
C GLU A 125 11.27 2.53 1.18
N LEU A 126 10.41 1.81 1.89
CA LEU A 126 9.56 0.78 1.30
C LEU A 126 8.09 1.17 1.38
N HIS A 127 7.49 1.28 0.20
CA HIS A 127 6.07 1.56 0.02
C HIS A 127 5.35 0.26 -0.36
N ALA A 128 4.40 -0.18 0.45
CA ALA A 128 3.59 -1.35 0.16
C ALA A 128 2.51 -0.99 -0.87
N TRP A 129 2.58 -1.59 -2.05
CA TRP A 129 1.60 -1.43 -3.12
C TRP A 129 0.56 -2.55 -3.08
N ILE A 130 -0.71 -2.18 -3.05
CA ILE A 130 -1.84 -3.11 -3.14
C ILE A 130 -2.71 -2.82 -4.36
N ASN A 131 -3.24 -3.88 -4.97
CA ASN A 131 -4.42 -3.80 -5.81
C ASN A 131 -5.67 -4.04 -4.93
N PRO A 132 -6.54 -3.04 -4.72
CA PRO A 132 -7.62 -3.17 -3.74
C PRO A 132 -8.73 -4.11 -4.20
N PHE A 133 -9.19 -3.98 -5.45
CA PHE A 133 -10.44 -4.59 -5.91
C PHE A 133 -10.26 -5.74 -6.90
N ARG A 134 -9.05 -6.04 -7.38
CA ARG A 134 -8.80 -7.29 -8.11
C ARG A 134 -8.85 -8.48 -7.14
N ALA A 135 -9.86 -9.33 -7.30
CA ALA A 135 -10.00 -10.56 -6.54
C ALA A 135 -9.25 -11.72 -7.19
N SER A 136 -9.19 -11.76 -8.51
CA SER A 136 -8.34 -12.69 -9.27
C SER A 136 -8.04 -12.14 -10.66
N LEU A 137 -6.88 -12.51 -11.22
CA LEU A 137 -6.51 -12.09 -12.57
C LEU A 137 -7.40 -12.74 -13.62
N HIS A 138 -7.77 -14.00 -13.43
CA HIS A 138 -8.74 -14.70 -14.27
C HIS A 138 -9.92 -15.21 -13.42
N SER A 139 -11.13 -15.14 -13.96
CA SER A 139 -12.35 -15.53 -13.25
C SER A 139 -12.49 -17.04 -13.02
N ASP A 140 -11.73 -17.84 -13.76
CA ASP A 140 -11.63 -19.30 -13.66
C ASP A 140 -10.35 -19.78 -12.96
N ASP A 141 -9.52 -18.85 -12.45
CA ASP A 141 -8.38 -19.23 -11.60
C ASP A 141 -8.87 -19.99 -10.36
N PRO A 142 -8.20 -21.10 -9.97
CA PRO A 142 -8.53 -21.80 -8.75
C PRO A 142 -8.23 -20.91 -7.54
N LEU A 143 -9.24 -20.72 -6.69
CA LEU A 143 -9.12 -19.95 -5.47
C LEU A 143 -8.91 -20.88 -4.28
N HIS A 144 -7.97 -20.52 -3.40
CA HIS A 144 -7.77 -21.25 -2.14
C HIS A 144 -9.02 -21.13 -1.26
N ILE A 145 -9.35 -22.14 -0.45
CA ILE A 145 -10.58 -22.17 0.37
C ILE A 145 -10.71 -20.98 1.34
N SER A 146 -9.58 -20.38 1.74
CA SER A 146 -9.55 -19.18 2.60
C SER A 146 -9.69 -17.86 1.82
N HIS A 147 -9.87 -17.90 0.49
CA HIS A 147 -9.95 -16.71 -0.33
C HIS A 147 -11.26 -15.95 -0.06
N PRO A 148 -11.24 -14.62 0.18
CA PRO A 148 -12.47 -13.90 0.54
C PRO A 148 -13.57 -13.98 -0.52
N ALA A 149 -13.22 -14.13 -1.80
CA ALA A 149 -14.20 -14.34 -2.87
C ALA A 149 -14.90 -15.72 -2.82
N LEU A 150 -14.31 -16.75 -2.20
CA LEU A 150 -15.00 -18.02 -1.96
C LEU A 150 -15.85 -17.97 -0.68
N ILE A 151 -15.36 -17.29 0.36
CA ILE A 151 -16.08 -17.12 1.62
C ILE A 151 -17.32 -16.23 1.43
N HIS A 152 -17.19 -15.19 0.60
CA HIS A 152 -18.22 -14.22 0.29
C HIS A 152 -18.45 -14.12 -1.23
N PRO A 153 -19.10 -15.12 -1.86
CA PRO A 153 -19.27 -15.14 -3.31
C PRO A 153 -20.07 -13.94 -3.84
N ASN A 154 -20.97 -13.40 -3.02
CA ASN A 154 -21.75 -12.20 -3.34
C ASN A 154 -20.93 -10.90 -3.36
N TRP A 155 -19.66 -10.93 -2.94
CA TRP A 155 -18.79 -9.76 -3.01
C TRP A 155 -18.20 -9.52 -4.40
N THR A 156 -18.33 -10.48 -5.32
CA THR A 156 -17.57 -10.45 -6.57
C THR A 156 -18.41 -10.22 -7.82
N VAL A 157 -17.77 -9.62 -8.81
CA VAL A 157 -18.29 -9.40 -10.15
C VAL A 157 -17.27 -9.92 -11.14
N VAL A 158 -17.72 -10.77 -12.06
CA VAL A 158 -16.92 -11.16 -13.23
C VAL A 158 -17.08 -10.07 -14.29
N HIS A 159 -15.97 -9.58 -14.80
CA HIS A 159 -15.95 -8.57 -15.87
C HIS A 159 -14.75 -8.83 -16.79
N ASN A 160 -14.99 -8.99 -18.09
CA ASN A 160 -13.95 -9.30 -19.08
C ASN A 160 -13.02 -10.47 -18.66
N LYS A 161 -13.61 -11.59 -18.22
CA LYS A 161 -12.91 -12.80 -17.75
C LYS A 161 -11.99 -12.60 -16.54
N ARG A 162 -12.12 -11.49 -15.81
CA ARG A 162 -11.41 -11.22 -14.55
C ARG A 162 -12.40 -11.19 -13.40
N LEU A 163 -11.93 -11.42 -12.18
CA LEU A 163 -12.75 -11.38 -10.97
C LEU A 163 -12.41 -10.15 -10.15
N TYR A 164 -13.42 -9.35 -9.85
CA TYR A 164 -13.29 -8.14 -9.03
C TYR A 164 -14.14 -8.24 -7.79
N TYR A 165 -13.67 -7.67 -6.69
CA TYR A 165 -14.54 -7.29 -5.59
C TYR A 165 -15.37 -6.07 -6.00
N ASN A 166 -16.64 -6.04 -5.62
CA ASN A 166 -17.55 -4.93 -5.91
C ASN A 166 -17.31 -3.77 -4.92
N PRO A 167 -16.74 -2.62 -5.35
CA PRO A 167 -16.42 -1.51 -4.46
C PRO A 167 -17.65 -0.84 -3.85
N ALA A 168 -18.84 -1.08 -4.42
CA ALA A 168 -20.10 -0.55 -3.92
C ALA A 168 -20.55 -1.19 -2.59
N LEU A 169 -20.08 -2.40 -2.30
CA LEU A 169 -20.44 -3.09 -1.06
C LEU A 169 -19.61 -2.54 0.11
N PRO A 170 -20.24 -1.99 1.17
CA PRO A 170 -19.53 -1.51 2.33
C PRO A 170 -18.63 -2.58 2.97
N GLU A 171 -19.05 -3.84 2.96
CA GLU A 171 -18.30 -4.98 3.50
C GLU A 171 -17.01 -5.24 2.71
N VAL A 172 -17.05 -5.07 1.38
CA VAL A 172 -15.85 -5.15 0.53
C VAL A 172 -14.88 -4.04 0.90
N ARG A 173 -15.36 -2.78 0.97
CA ARG A 173 -14.51 -1.65 1.37
C ARG A 173 -13.90 -1.91 2.74
N GLN A 174 -14.69 -2.36 3.70
CA GLN A 174 -14.24 -2.65 5.06
C GLN A 174 -13.19 -3.76 5.11
N HIS A 175 -13.34 -4.82 4.30
CA HIS A 175 -12.34 -5.88 4.20
C HIS A 175 -10.99 -5.34 3.69
N ILE A 176 -11.00 -4.50 2.65
CA ILE A 176 -9.76 -3.90 2.14
C ILE A 176 -9.16 -2.91 3.16
N ILE A 177 -9.98 -2.17 3.90
CA ILE A 177 -9.52 -1.34 5.02
C ILE A 177 -8.86 -2.18 6.12
N GLN A 178 -9.37 -3.38 6.42
CA GLN A 178 -8.72 -4.30 7.36
C GLN A 178 -7.36 -4.78 6.84
N VAL A 179 -7.24 -5.07 5.54
CA VAL A 179 -5.96 -5.43 4.90
C VAL A 179 -4.94 -4.29 5.02
N ILE A 180 -5.38 -3.06 4.75
CA ILE A 180 -4.56 -1.85 4.91
C ILE A 180 -4.13 -1.70 6.37
N THR A 181 -5.07 -1.82 7.31
CA THR A 181 -4.81 -1.71 8.76
C THR A 181 -3.79 -2.75 9.21
N ASP A 182 -3.92 -4.00 8.76
CA ASP A 182 -3.00 -5.10 9.06
C ASP A 182 -1.58 -4.78 8.59
N LEU A 183 -1.44 -4.25 7.38
CA LEU A 183 -0.15 -3.83 6.82
C LEU A 183 0.49 -2.71 7.66
N VAL A 184 -0.22 -1.59 7.85
CA VAL A 184 0.36 -0.44 8.58
C VAL A 184 0.61 -0.73 10.05
N SER A 185 -0.16 -1.63 10.67
CA SER A 185 0.01 -1.96 12.09
C SER A 185 1.20 -2.87 12.35
N ARG A 186 1.46 -3.84 11.45
CA ARG A 186 2.47 -4.89 11.70
C ARG A 186 3.81 -4.62 11.04
N TYR A 187 3.85 -3.87 9.95
CA TYR A 187 5.06 -3.66 9.17
C TYR A 187 5.53 -2.22 9.23
N ASP A 188 6.84 -2.03 9.27
CA ASP A 188 7.47 -0.72 9.24
C ASP A 188 7.62 -0.18 7.82
N ILE A 189 6.49 -0.07 7.12
CA ILE A 189 6.44 0.54 5.79
C ILE A 189 6.47 2.06 5.92
N ASP A 190 7.09 2.72 4.94
CA ASP A 190 7.18 4.19 4.86
C ASP A 190 5.99 4.79 4.09
N GLY A 191 5.38 3.97 3.23
CA GLY A 191 4.22 4.37 2.45
C GLY A 191 3.31 3.21 2.08
N LEU A 192 2.08 3.54 1.71
CA LEU A 192 1.13 2.65 1.09
C LEU A 192 0.70 3.23 -0.25
N HIS A 193 0.73 2.39 -1.29
CA HIS A 193 0.40 2.76 -2.65
C HIS A 193 -0.75 1.94 -3.21
N MET A 194 -1.58 2.61 -4.01
CA MET A 194 -2.52 1.97 -4.93
C MET A 194 -2.15 2.37 -6.36
N ASP A 195 -2.36 1.46 -7.31
CA ASP A 195 -2.25 1.75 -8.74
C ASP A 195 -3.59 2.29 -9.29
N ASP A 196 -3.81 2.14 -10.59
CA ASP A 196 -4.91 2.74 -11.35
C ASP A 196 -6.17 1.87 -11.42
N TYR A 197 -6.22 0.73 -10.71
CA TYR A 197 -7.32 -0.23 -10.81
C TYR A 197 -8.34 -0.07 -9.67
N PHE A 198 -9.40 0.68 -9.95
CA PHE A 198 -10.59 0.78 -9.10
C PHE A 198 -11.75 -0.04 -9.69
N TYR A 199 -12.73 0.62 -10.32
CA TYR A 199 -13.66 -0.07 -11.22
C TYR A 199 -12.93 -0.44 -12.52
N PRO A 200 -13.21 -1.62 -13.12
CA PRO A 200 -12.60 -1.98 -14.39
C PRO A 200 -13.09 -1.06 -15.50
N TYR A 201 -12.19 -0.75 -16.44
CA TYR A 201 -12.55 0.01 -17.61
C TYR A 201 -13.61 -0.73 -18.44
N PRO A 202 -14.51 0.01 -19.13
CA PRO A 202 -15.41 -0.59 -20.10
C PRO A 202 -14.60 -1.38 -21.11
N ALA A 203 -14.92 -2.66 -21.27
CA ALA A 203 -14.27 -3.54 -22.21
C ALA A 203 -15.36 -4.16 -23.08
N ASN A 204 -15.19 -4.12 -24.41
CA ASN A 204 -16.10 -4.77 -25.36
C ASN A 204 -17.58 -4.37 -25.21
N GLY A 205 -17.88 -3.17 -24.72
CA GLY A 205 -19.24 -2.71 -24.44
C GLY A 205 -19.92 -3.36 -23.23
N GLU A 206 -19.20 -4.22 -22.48
CA GLU A 206 -19.69 -4.80 -21.23
C GLU A 206 -19.61 -3.74 -20.11
N ALA A 207 -20.73 -3.52 -19.43
CA ALA A 207 -20.77 -2.71 -18.23
C ALA A 207 -20.47 -3.57 -17.00
N PHE A 208 -19.79 -2.99 -16.01
CA PHE A 208 -19.62 -3.66 -14.72
C PHE A 208 -20.98 -3.98 -14.11
N ASN A 209 -21.21 -5.25 -13.78
CA ASN A 209 -22.53 -5.75 -13.36
C ASN A 209 -22.81 -5.46 -11.87
N ASP A 210 -23.02 -4.18 -11.55
CA ASP A 210 -23.40 -3.69 -10.23
C ASP A 210 -24.79 -3.01 -10.21
N THR A 211 -25.56 -3.09 -11.30
CA THR A 211 -26.85 -2.41 -11.45
C THR A 211 -27.83 -2.72 -10.32
N ALA A 212 -27.91 -3.99 -9.90
CA ALA A 212 -28.77 -4.37 -8.77
C ALA A 212 -28.30 -3.75 -7.44
N THR A 213 -26.98 -3.65 -7.23
CA THR A 213 -26.42 -2.99 -6.04
C THR A 213 -26.72 -1.50 -6.08
N TYR A 214 -26.55 -0.87 -7.25
CA TYR A 214 -26.87 0.54 -7.48
C TYR A 214 -28.35 0.84 -7.17
N ILE A 215 -29.29 0.08 -7.75
CA ILE A 215 -30.73 0.30 -7.52
C ILE A 215 -31.08 0.15 -6.03
N ASN A 216 -30.52 -0.85 -5.36
CA ASN A 216 -30.81 -1.10 -3.94
C ASN A 216 -30.22 -0.04 -2.99
N GLN A 217 -29.16 0.66 -3.40
CA GLN A 217 -28.48 1.68 -2.60
C GLN A 217 -28.80 3.11 -3.06
N LEU A 218 -29.63 3.28 -4.09
CA LEU A 218 -29.95 4.59 -4.63
C LEU A 218 -30.72 5.40 -3.60
N ASP A 219 -30.19 6.57 -3.24
CA ASP A 219 -30.96 7.57 -2.51
C ASP A 219 -31.95 8.22 -3.47
N TYR A 220 -33.24 7.90 -3.32
CA TYR A 220 -34.30 8.41 -4.19
C TYR A 220 -34.60 9.89 -3.97
N GLU A 221 -34.19 10.47 -2.83
CA GLU A 221 -34.36 11.89 -2.53
C GLU A 221 -33.24 12.74 -3.17
N ALA A 222 -32.08 12.13 -3.44
CA ALA A 222 -30.93 12.75 -4.09
C ALA A 222 -30.20 11.76 -5.03
N PRO A 223 -30.83 11.33 -6.14
CA PRO A 223 -30.30 10.26 -6.97
C PRO A 223 -29.03 10.69 -7.70
N LEU A 224 -27.92 10.05 -7.38
CA LEU A 224 -26.70 10.14 -8.18
C LEU A 224 -26.85 9.35 -9.48
N SER A 225 -26.17 9.78 -10.54
CA SER A 225 -25.97 8.90 -11.70
C SER A 225 -25.17 7.67 -11.28
N ILE A 226 -25.31 6.54 -11.98
CA ILE A 226 -24.47 5.35 -11.71
C ILE A 226 -22.97 5.66 -11.77
N HIS A 227 -22.56 6.62 -12.60
CA HIS A 227 -21.17 7.05 -12.70
C HIS A 227 -20.70 7.86 -11.48
N ASP A 228 -21.52 8.79 -10.99
CA ASP A 228 -21.23 9.56 -9.77
C ASP A 228 -21.27 8.67 -8.53
N TRP A 229 -22.22 7.74 -8.48
CA TRP A 229 -22.33 6.77 -7.39
C TRP A 229 -21.11 5.84 -7.34
N ARG A 230 -20.62 5.34 -8.48
CA ARG A 230 -19.38 4.56 -8.54
C ARG A 230 -18.17 5.37 -8.07
N ARG A 231 -18.04 6.65 -8.49
CA ARG A 231 -16.99 7.55 -7.99
C ARG A 231 -17.06 7.72 -6.48
N ASN A 232 -18.24 8.03 -5.95
CA ASN A 232 -18.46 8.20 -4.52
C ASN A 232 -18.10 6.95 -3.71
N ASN A 233 -18.35 5.74 -4.22
CA ASN A 233 -17.90 4.51 -3.56
C ASN A 233 -16.37 4.41 -3.42
N ILE A 234 -15.64 4.90 -4.41
CA ILE A 234 -14.17 4.97 -4.38
C ILE A 234 -13.70 6.10 -3.46
N ASP A 235 -14.34 7.26 -3.49
CA ASP A 235 -14.02 8.39 -2.63
C ASP A 235 -14.17 8.02 -1.14
N LEU A 236 -15.28 7.38 -0.78
CA LEU A 236 -15.51 6.85 0.57
C LEU A 236 -14.44 5.84 1.00
N PHE A 237 -13.98 5.00 0.07
CA PHE A 237 -12.90 4.04 0.35
C PHE A 237 -11.57 4.75 0.58
N ILE A 238 -11.21 5.70 -0.28
CA ILE A 238 -9.94 6.45 -0.21
C ILE A 238 -9.89 7.31 1.06
N GLU A 239 -10.98 7.98 1.40
CA GLU A 239 -11.09 8.77 2.63
C GLU A 239 -10.86 7.90 3.87
N GLU A 240 -11.52 6.74 3.94
CA GLU A 240 -11.37 5.81 5.05
C GLU A 240 -9.96 5.22 5.12
N ALA A 241 -9.38 4.85 3.97
CA ALA A 241 -8.01 4.34 3.90
C ALA A 241 -7.02 5.37 4.44
N ASN A 242 -7.12 6.61 3.96
CA ASN A 242 -6.29 7.72 4.41
C ASN A 242 -6.44 7.95 5.93
N ARG A 243 -7.68 7.98 6.43
CA ARG A 243 -7.97 8.17 7.85
C ARG A 243 -7.34 7.08 8.71
N VAL A 244 -7.48 5.81 8.31
CA VAL A 244 -6.99 4.67 9.08
C VAL A 244 -5.47 4.59 9.06
N ILE A 245 -4.83 4.80 7.90
CA ILE A 245 -3.36 4.83 7.78
C ILE A 245 -2.78 5.85 8.75
N HIS A 246 -3.23 7.11 8.68
CA HIS A 246 -2.69 8.18 9.51
C HIS A 246 -3.10 8.08 10.98
N ARG A 247 -4.20 7.39 11.30
CA ARG A 247 -4.56 7.07 12.69
C ARG A 247 -3.59 6.05 13.31
N VAL A 248 -3.14 5.06 12.53
CA VAL A 248 -2.24 4.01 13.01
C VAL A 248 -0.78 4.47 13.00
N LYS A 249 -0.33 5.09 11.91
CA LYS A 249 1.01 5.67 11.75
C LYS A 249 0.93 7.01 11.00
N PRO A 250 0.89 8.15 11.70
CA PRO A 250 0.72 9.48 11.10
C PRO A 250 1.80 9.88 10.08
N TRP A 251 2.96 9.22 10.09
CA TRP A 251 4.07 9.51 9.17
C TRP A 251 4.05 8.66 7.90
N VAL A 252 3.22 7.60 7.83
CA VAL A 252 3.15 6.73 6.65
C VAL A 252 2.49 7.48 5.52
N LYS A 253 3.16 7.57 4.38
CA LYS A 253 2.66 8.23 3.18
C LYS A 253 1.53 7.40 2.56
N PHE A 254 0.53 8.07 2.01
CA PHE A 254 -0.50 7.41 1.21
C PHE A 254 -0.54 8.01 -0.19
N GLY A 255 -0.38 7.16 -1.21
CA GLY A 255 -0.29 7.56 -2.61
C GLY A 255 -1.16 6.70 -3.52
N ILE A 256 -1.69 7.33 -4.58
CA ILE A 256 -2.47 6.65 -5.63
C ILE A 256 -1.89 7.08 -6.98
N SER A 257 -1.46 6.12 -7.78
CA SER A 257 -0.95 6.36 -9.14
C SER A 257 -2.11 6.26 -10.12
N LEU A 258 -2.73 7.40 -10.43
CA LEU A 258 -3.82 7.47 -11.41
C LEU A 258 -3.28 7.51 -12.84
N LEU A 259 -4.10 7.09 -13.81
CA LEU A 259 -3.79 7.33 -15.22
C LEU A 259 -3.66 8.84 -15.47
N GLY A 260 -2.50 9.24 -16.00
CA GLY A 260 -2.35 10.57 -16.57
C GLY A 260 -3.10 10.64 -17.91
N TYR A 261 -4.09 11.51 -18.02
CA TYR A 261 -4.51 11.99 -19.33
C TYR A 261 -3.40 12.93 -19.84
N GLY A 262 -2.42 12.35 -20.53
CA GLY A 262 -1.35 13.12 -21.16
C GLY A 262 -1.93 14.02 -22.25
N ALA A 263 -1.55 15.30 -22.20
CA ALA A 263 -1.66 16.21 -23.34
C ALA A 263 -0.96 15.58 -24.55
N THR A 264 -1.75 15.13 -25.52
CA THR A 264 -1.30 14.89 -26.89
C THR A 264 -1.17 16.19 -27.63
#